data_AF-A0A5C8S1L7-F1
#
_entry.id   AF-A0A5C8S1L7-F1
#
_cell.length_a   1.000
_cell.length_b   1.000
_cell.length_c   1.000
_cell.angle_alpha   90.00
_cell.angle_beta   90.00
_cell.angle_gamma   90.00
#
_symmetry.space_group_name_H-M   'P 1'
#
loop_
_entity.id
_entity.type
_entity.pdbx_description
1 polymer ?
#
loop_
_entity_poly.entity_id
_entity_poly.type
_entity_poly.pdbx_seq_one_letter_code
_entity_poly.pdbx_strand_id
1 'polypeptide(L)'
;MFRFLLRFLGFVLLAGGFVALVYDGARSVANNGLRITPLSELLFTLFKDKANALQGAVEGVAPWLWNLAVLPLTLAPASLLGLGLGAVLLWLGQPAREPIGFLTRS
;
A
#
# COMPACT_ATOMS: atom_id res chain seq x y z
N MET A 1 17.53 -8.02 -11.21
CA MET A 1 16.50 -8.84 -10.56
C MET A 1 15.71 -8.08 -9.49
N PHE A 2 16.37 -7.40 -8.54
CA PHE A 2 15.68 -6.62 -7.49
C PHE A 2 14.69 -5.56 -8.03
N ARG A 3 15.08 -4.82 -9.09
CA ARG A 3 14.20 -3.86 -9.78
C ARG A 3 12.93 -4.51 -10.35
N PHE A 4 13.02 -5.75 -10.85
CA PHE A 4 11.87 -6.48 -11.34
C PHE A 4 10.92 -6.84 -10.21
N LEU A 5 11.45 -7.30 -9.07
CA LEU A 5 10.65 -7.64 -7.90
C LEU A 5 9.93 -6.41 -7.33
N LEU A 6 10.62 -5.27 -7.23
CA LEU A 6 10.02 -3.99 -6.84
C LEU A 6 8.89 -3.59 -7.77
N ARG A 7 9.09 -3.71 -9.10
CA ARG A 7 8.04 -3.39 -10.08
C ARG A 7 6.85 -4.34 -10.00
N PHE A 8 7.12 -5.64 -9.87
CA PHE A 8 6.08 -6.65 -9.74
C PHE A 8 5.22 -6.38 -8.50
N LEU A 9 5.85 -6.21 -7.34
CA LEU A 9 5.15 -5.92 -6.09
C LEU A 9 4.43 -4.56 -6.16
N GLY A 10 5.06 -3.56 -6.78
CA GLY A 10 4.47 -2.26 -7.03
C GLY A 10 3.18 -2.35 -7.86
N PHE A 11 3.18 -3.11 -8.95
CA PHE A 11 1.97 -3.33 -9.76
C PHE A 11 0.89 -4.10 -9.01
N VAL A 12 1.25 -5.14 -8.26
CA VAL A 12 0.28 -5.92 -7.45
C VAL A 12 -0.41 -5.02 -6.44
N LEU A 13 0.35 -4.18 -5.72
CA LEU A 13 -0.20 -3.27 -4.72
C LEU A 13 -0.99 -2.12 -5.34
N LEU A 14 -0.52 -1.57 -6.46
CA LEU A 14 -1.24 -0.52 -7.19
C LEU A 14 -2.60 -1.06 -7.70
N ALA A 15 -2.62 -2.26 -8.27
CA ALA A 15 -3.84 -2.91 -8.73
C ALA A 15 -4.79 -3.21 -7.56
N GLY A 16 -4.28 -3.77 -6.46
CA GLY A 16 -5.07 -4.03 -5.25
C GLY A 16 -5.67 -2.75 -4.65
N GLY A 17 -4.86 -1.69 -4.53
CA GLY A 17 -5.31 -0.38 -4.04
C GLY A 17 -6.37 0.26 -4.95
N PHE A 18 -6.22 0.12 -6.27
CA PHE A 18 -7.20 0.58 -7.25
C PHE A 18 -8.54 -0.17 -7.12
N VAL A 19 -8.50 -1.50 -7.00
CA VAL A 19 -9.72 -2.31 -6.80
C VAL A 19 -10.41 -1.92 -5.49
N ALA A 20 -9.66 -1.74 -4.40
CA ALA A 20 -10.20 -1.28 -3.13
C ALA A 20 -10.86 0.10 -3.25
N LEU A 21 -10.26 1.03 -4.02
CA LEU A 21 -10.81 2.36 -4.28
C LEU A 21 -12.16 2.27 -5.03
N VAL A 22 -12.23 1.44 -6.07
CA VAL A 22 -13.46 1.24 -6.85
C VAL A 22 -14.53 0.56 -6.00
N TYR A 23 -14.16 -0.42 -5.18
CA TYR A 23 -15.07 -1.10 -4.27
C TYR A 23 -15.67 -0.15 -3.23
N ASP A 24 -14.82 0.65 -2.57
CA ASP A 24 -15.25 1.68 -1.61
C ASP A 24 -16.14 2.72 -2.30
N GLY A 25 -15.80 3.14 -3.51
CA GLY A 25 -16.60 4.05 -4.32
C GLY A 25 -17.99 3.50 -4.65
N ALA A 26 -18.07 2.26 -5.14
CA ALA A 26 -19.34 1.59 -5.44
C ALA A 26 -20.23 1.46 -4.19
N ARG A 27 -19.63 1.07 -3.06
CA ARG A 27 -20.33 0.97 -1.77
C ARG A 27 -20.78 2.34 -1.28
N SER A 28 -19.99 3.38 -1.52
CA SER A 28 -20.31 4.75 -1.11
C SER A 28 -21.52 5.29 -1.87
N VAL A 29 -21.58 5.06 -3.18
CA VAL A 29 -22.73 5.44 -4.02
C VAL A 29 -23.98 4.65 -3.60
N ALA A 30 -23.85 3.34 -3.40
CA ALA A 30 -24.98 2.48 -3.04
C ALA A 30 -25.59 2.82 -1.68
N ASN A 31 -24.79 3.27 -0.71
CA ASN A 31 -25.24 3.60 0.65
C ASN A 31 -25.47 5.10 0.87
N ASN A 32 -25.42 5.90 -0.20
CA ASN A 32 -25.59 7.36 -0.16
C ASN A 32 -24.71 8.06 0.90
N GLY A 33 -23.47 7.59 1.07
CA GLY A 33 -22.56 8.11 2.09
C GLY A 33 -21.13 7.63 1.89
N LEU A 34 -20.14 8.44 2.30
CA LEU A 34 -18.73 8.10 2.13
C LEU A 34 -18.38 6.87 2.98
N ARG A 35 -18.00 5.77 2.31
CA ARG A 35 -17.57 4.53 2.95
C ARG A 35 -16.15 4.24 2.49
N ILE A 36 -15.24 4.18 3.44
CA ILE A 36 -13.82 3.93 3.20
C ILE A 36 -13.41 2.77 4.08
N THR A 37 -12.74 1.78 3.50
CA THR A 37 -12.26 0.62 4.24
C THR A 37 -10.86 0.92 4.81
N PRO A 38 -10.68 0.95 6.15
CA PRO A 38 -9.38 1.13 6.76
C PRO A 38 -8.51 -0.12 6.57
N LEU A 39 -7.19 0.05 6.56
CA LEU A 39 -6.25 -1.06 6.39
C LEU A 39 -6.42 -2.14 7.46
N SER A 40 -6.73 -1.76 8.70
CA SER A 40 -6.98 -2.71 9.80
C SER A 40 -8.11 -3.68 9.48
N GLU A 41 -9.26 -3.20 9.00
CA GLU A 41 -10.40 -4.04 8.62
C GLU A 41 -10.02 -4.99 7.48
N LEU A 42 -9.24 -4.51 6.50
CA LEU A 42 -8.74 -5.32 5.40
C LEU A 42 -7.76 -6.41 5.89
N LEU A 43 -6.87 -6.09 6.82
CA LEU A 43 -5.94 -7.05 7.41
C LEU A 43 -6.67 -8.08 8.29
N PHE A 44 -7.67 -7.65 9.06
CA PHE A 44 -8.50 -8.54 9.86
C PHE A 44 -9.31 -9.52 9.01
N THR A 45 -9.87 -9.04 7.90
CA THR A 45 -10.63 -9.90 6.98
C THR A 45 -9.74 -10.92 6.27
N LEU A 46 -8.50 -10.55 5.91
CA LEU A 46 -7.55 -11.44 5.23
C LEU A 46 -6.82 -12.41 6.18
N PHE A 47 -6.39 -11.93 7.35
CA PHE A 47 -5.45 -12.66 8.22
C PHE A 47 -6.03 -13.07 9.59
N LYS A 48 -7.25 -12.63 9.93
CA LYS A 48 -8.02 -12.99 11.14
C LYS A 48 -7.12 -13.05 12.40
N ASP A 49 -6.93 -14.25 12.95
CA ASP A 49 -6.23 -14.50 14.21
C ASP A 49 -4.75 -14.08 14.18
N LYS A 50 -4.12 -14.06 12.99
CA LYS A 50 -2.72 -13.64 12.86
C LYS A 50 -2.55 -12.13 13.05
N ALA A 51 -3.58 -11.33 12.77
CA ALA A 51 -3.52 -9.88 12.95
C ALA A 51 -3.43 -9.50 14.44
N ASN A 52 -4.22 -10.16 15.30
CA ASN A 52 -4.18 -9.96 16.75
C ASN A 52 -2.84 -10.37 17.37
N ALA A 53 -2.26 -11.48 16.91
CA ALA A 53 -0.96 -11.94 17.38
C ALA A 53 0.18 -10.96 17.01
N LEU A 54 0.09 -10.33 15.83
CA LEU A 54 1.06 -9.34 15.39
C LEU A 54 0.97 -8.05 16.21
N GLN A 55 -0.24 -7.61 16.54
CA GLN A 55 -0.46 -6.44 17.39
C GLN A 55 0.16 -6.61 18.77
N GLY A 56 -0.10 -7.74 19.44
CA GLY A 56 0.46 -8.01 20.77
C GLY A 56 1.99 -8.08 20.78
N ALA A 57 2.61 -8.56 19.70
CA ALA A 57 4.06 -8.60 19.57
C ALA A 57 4.70 -7.21 19.41
N VAL A 58 4.06 -6.30 18.69
CA VAL A 58 4.60 -4.94 18.47
C VAL A 58 4.37 -4.04 19.68
N GLU A 59 3.20 -4.11 20.32
CA GLU A 59 2.89 -3.37 21.55
C GLU A 59 3.85 -3.76 22.69
N GLY A 60 4.26 -5.03 22.77
CA GLY A 60 5.18 -5.51 23.80
C GLY A 60 6.63 -5.00 23.67
N VAL A 61 7.07 -4.59 22.48
CA VAL A 61 8.46 -4.17 22.23
C VAL A 61 8.60 -2.65 22.16
N ALA A 62 7.67 -1.96 21.49
CA ALA A 62 7.75 -0.51 21.29
C ALA A 62 6.36 0.14 21.27
N PRO A 63 5.75 0.39 22.44
CA PRO A 63 4.42 1.01 22.56
C PRO A 63 4.33 2.39 21.88
N TRP A 64 5.42 3.16 21.95
CA TRP A 64 5.49 4.49 21.33
C TRP A 64 5.48 4.41 19.80
N LEU A 65 6.14 3.41 19.21
CA LEU A 65 6.17 3.20 17.76
C LEU A 65 4.79 2.76 17.23
N TRP A 66 4.09 1.94 18.02
CA TRP A 66 2.72 1.54 17.71
C TRP A 66 1.80 2.76 17.60
N ASN A 67 1.78 3.60 18.63
CA ASN A 67 0.90 4.77 18.68
C ASN A 67 1.24 5.85 17.63
N LEU A 68 2.52 6.09 17.35
CA LEU A 68 2.95 7.15 16.42
C LEU A 68 2.90 6.75 14.95
N ALA A 69 3.18 5.49 14.63
CA ALA A 69 3.35 5.06 13.23
C ALA A 69 2.33 4.00 12.84
N VAL A 70 2.23 2.92 13.61
CA VAL A 70 1.43 1.75 13.19
C VAL A 70 -0.07 2.01 13.27
N LEU A 71 -0.52 2.69 14.32
CA LEU A 71 -1.91 3.07 14.52
C LEU A 71 -2.45 3.99 13.40
N PRO A 72 -1.81 5.12 13.04
CA PRO A 72 -2.31 5.94 11.92
C PRO A 72 -2.23 5.22 10.57
N LEU A 73 -1.22 4.37 10.36
CA LEU A 73 -1.12 3.54 9.14
C LEU A 73 -2.25 2.51 9.05
N THR A 74 -2.62 1.87 10.16
CA THR A 74 -3.69 0.87 10.17
C THR A 74 -5.08 1.48 10.03
N LEU A 75 -5.26 2.74 10.48
CA LEU A 75 -6.52 3.47 10.31
C LEU A 75 -6.64 4.17 8.94
N ALA A 76 -5.53 4.33 8.22
CA ALA A 76 -5.54 4.96 6.91
C ALA A 76 -6.33 4.13 5.87
N PRO A 77 -6.90 4.79 4.84
CA PRO A 77 -7.61 4.11 3.76
C PRO A 77 -6.71 3.09 3.05
N ALA A 78 -7.15 1.83 3.00
CA ALA A 78 -6.37 0.77 2.40
C ALA A 78 -6.08 1.01 0.91
N SER A 79 -7.04 1.64 0.21
CA SER A 79 -6.92 2.07 -1.18
C SER A 79 -5.78 3.06 -1.38
N LEU A 80 -5.68 4.11 -0.55
CA LEU A 80 -4.61 5.10 -0.61
C LEU A 80 -3.25 4.49 -0.29
N LEU A 81 -3.18 3.61 0.69
CA LEU A 81 -1.92 2.93 1.03
C LEU A 81 -1.47 1.99 -0.08
N GLY A 82 -2.37 1.21 -0.68
CA GLY A 82 -2.06 0.34 -1.81
C GLY A 82 -1.57 1.14 -3.02
N LEU A 83 -2.27 2.22 -3.36
CA LEU A 83 -1.89 3.11 -4.47
C LEU A 83 -0.58 3.85 -4.19
N GLY A 84 -0.44 4.45 -3.02
CA GLY A 84 0.75 5.20 -2.63
C GLY A 84 1.99 4.32 -2.55
N LEU A 85 1.91 3.20 -1.83
CA LEU A 85 3.03 2.27 -1.69
C LEU A 85 3.36 1.58 -3.01
N GLY A 86 2.35 1.20 -3.80
CA GLY A 86 2.53 0.68 -5.15
C GLY A 86 3.26 1.66 -6.06
N ALA A 87 2.86 2.93 -6.06
CA ALA A 87 3.52 3.99 -6.83
C ALA A 87 4.97 4.22 -6.38
N VAL A 88 5.24 4.25 -5.08
CA VAL A 88 6.61 4.38 -4.53
C VAL A 88 7.49 3.22 -4.97
N LEU A 89 7.00 1.97 -4.89
CA LEU A 89 7.76 0.80 -5.33
C LEU A 89 8.04 0.82 -6.84
N LEU A 90 7.06 1.23 -7.65
CA LEU A 90 7.25 1.38 -9.09
C LEU A 90 8.31 2.44 -9.39
N TRP A 91 8.29 3.57 -8.67
CA TRP A 91 9.26 4.65 -8.81
C TRP A 91 10.67 4.19 -8.45
N LEU A 92 10.85 3.52 -7.32
CA LEU A 92 12.14 2.94 -6.90
C LEU A 92 12.65 1.86 -7.86
N GLY A 93 11.75 1.17 -8.56
CA GLY A 93 12.08 0.16 -9.56
C GLY A 93 12.45 0.71 -10.94
N GLN A 94 12.38 2.03 -11.17
CA GLN A 94 12.65 2.62 -12.49
C GLN A 94 14.14 2.48 -12.88
N PRO A 95 14.45 2.15 -14.15
CA PRO A 95 15.81 2.25 -14.65
C PRO A 95 16.23 3.73 -14.68
N ALA A 96 17.54 3.99 -14.52
CA ALA A 96 18.09 5.34 -14.66
C ALA A 96 17.74 5.88 -16.05
N ARG A 97 17.23 7.12 -16.11
CA ARG A 97 16.89 7.75 -17.39
C ARG A 97 18.17 7.91 -18.19
N GLU A 98 18.16 7.45 -19.44
CA GLU A 98 19.29 7.64 -20.34
C GLU A 98 19.49 9.15 -20.57
N PRO A 99 20.73 9.67 -20.42
CA PRO A 99 21.02 11.05 -20.74
C PRO A 99 20.74 11.30 -22.22
N ILE A 100 19.85 12.24 -22.51
CA ILE A 100 19.52 12.65 -23.87
C ILE A 100 20.75 13.39 -24.43
N GLY A 101 21.42 12.85 -25.45
CA GLY A 101 22.49 13.60 -26.16
C GLY A 101 23.76 12.86 -26.58
N PHE A 102 23.89 11.53 -26.47
CA PHE A 102 25.04 10.85 -27.06
C PHE A 102 24.86 10.68 -28.57
N LEU A 103 25.42 11.62 -29.33
CA LEU A 103 25.76 11.43 -30.74
C LEU A 103 26.83 10.33 -30.82
N THR A 104 26.42 9.09 -31.05
CA THR A 104 27.36 8.05 -31.51
C THR A 104 27.85 8.46 -32.88
N ARG A 105 29.00 9.14 -32.93
CA ARG A 105 29.76 9.39 -34.15
C ARG A 105 30.38 8.07 -34.56
N SER A 106 29.78 7.38 -35.54
CA SER A 106 30.41 6.34 -36.34
C SER A 106 31.16 6.97 -37.51
#